data_AF-A0A7J9C7T2-F1
#
_entry.id   AF-A0A7J9C7T2-F1
#
_cell.length_a   1.000
_cell.length_b   1.000
_cell.length_c   1.000
_cell.angle_alpha   90.00
_cell.angle_beta   90.00
_cell.angle_gamma   90.00
#
_symmetry.space_group_name_H-M   'P 1'
#
loop_
_entity.id
_entity.type
_entity.pdbx_description
1 polymer ?
#
loop_
_entity_poly.entity_id
_entity_poly.type
_entity_poly.pdbx_seq_one_letter_code
_entity_poly.pdbx_strand_id
1 'polypeptide(L)' 'MEFSDDAEETFKNALELLQKQGMVKKGEEVALVQSGRQPIWRFQSTHNIQVCKV' A
#
# COMPACT_ATOMS: atom_id res chain seq x y z
N MET A 1 -2.97 -15.35 9.24
CA MET A 1 -3.22 -13.98 8.73
C MET A 1 -2.92 -14.05 7.26
N GLU A 2 -3.94 -14.19 6.43
CA GLU A 2 -3.74 -14.33 4.98
C GLU A 2 -3.83 -12.95 4.37
N PHE A 3 -2.68 -12.48 3.89
CA PHE A 3 -2.57 -11.35 3.00
C PHE A 3 -2.85 -11.84 1.58
N SER A 4 -3.38 -10.97 0.73
CA SER A 4 -3.64 -11.32 -0.66
C SER A 4 -2.34 -11.50 -1.44
N ASP A 5 -2.29 -12.50 -2.31
CA ASP A 5 -1.11 -12.79 -3.16
C ASP A 5 -0.95 -11.78 -4.29
N ASP A 6 -1.97 -10.98 -4.58
CA ASP A 6 -1.99 -9.91 -5.61
C ASP A 6 -1.60 -8.52 -5.07
N ALA A 7 -1.04 -8.45 -3.86
CA ALA A 7 -0.70 -7.20 -3.18
C ALA A 7 0.30 -6.34 -3.98
N GLU A 8 1.28 -6.98 -4.63
CA GLU A 8 2.29 -6.28 -5.44
C GLU A 8 1.69 -5.66 -6.70
N GLU A 9 0.82 -6.38 -7.40
CA GLU A 9 0.11 -5.87 -8.59
C GLU A 9 -0.82 -4.71 -8.22
N THR A 10 -1.59 -4.88 -7.14
CA THR A 10 -2.48 -3.84 -6.61
C THR A 10 -1.71 -2.57 -6.25
N PHE A 11 -0.56 -2.73 -5.59
CA PHE A 11 0.31 -1.61 -5.24
C PHE A 11 0.86 -0.90 -6.48
N LYS A 12 1.34 -1.65 -7.47
CA LYS A 12 1.84 -1.08 -8.73
C LYS A 12 0.75 -0.27 -9.45
N ASN A 13 -0.45 -0.82 -9.56
CA ASN A 13 -1.59 -0.15 -10.20
C ASN A 13 -1.97 1.14 -9.45
N ALA A 14 -1.97 1.12 -8.12
CA ALA A 14 -2.23 2.30 -7.30
C ALA A 14 -1.15 3.39 -7.49
N LEU A 15 0.13 3.02 -7.52
CA LEU A 15 1.22 3.95 -7.79
C LEU A 15 1.12 4.58 -9.18
N GLU A 16 0.84 3.78 -10.21
CA GLU A 16 0.65 4.30 -11.57
C GLU A 16 -0.51 5.30 -11.64
N LEU A 17 -1.62 5.02 -10.94
CA LEU A 17 -2.76 5.93 -10.86
C LEU A 17 -2.39 7.25 -10.17
N LEU A 18 -1.72 7.18 -9.02
CA LEU A 18 -1.33 8.36 -8.24
C LEU A 18 -0.29 9.21 -8.98
N GLN A 19 0.64 8.59 -9.70
CA GLN A 19 1.59 9.30 -10.57
C GLN A 19 0.88 10.01 -11.72
N LYS A 20 -0.07 9.35 -12.39
CA LYS A 20 -0.87 9.97 -13.47
C LYS A 20 -1.68 11.17 -12.97
N GLN A 21 -2.10 11.15 -11.72
CA GLN A 21 -2.81 12.26 -11.07
C GLN A 21 -1.88 13.35 -10.53
N GLY A 22 -0.56 13.18 -10.63
CA GLY A 22 0.42 14.13 -10.09
C GLY A 22 0.47 14.17 -8.56
N MET A 23 -0.10 13.19 -7.88
CA MET A 23 -0.13 13.10 -6.42
C MET A 23 1.15 12.53 -5.83
N VAL A 24 1.90 11.77 -6.63
CA VAL A 24 3.17 11.16 -6.27
C VAL A 24 4.16 11.37 -7.42
N LYS A 25 5.40 11.73 -7.09
CA LYS A 25 6.48 11.95 -8.06
C LYS A 25 7.52 10.84 -7.98
N LYS A 26 8.17 10.58 -9.11
CA LYS A 26 9.32 9.68 -9.17
C LYS A 26 10.40 10.13 -8.18
N GLY A 27 10.88 9.19 -7.37
CA GLY A 27 11.89 9.41 -6.35
C GLY A 27 11.36 9.89 -5.00
N GLU A 28 10.05 10.08 -4.83
CA GLU A 28 9.45 10.30 -3.51
C GLU A 28 9.36 8.98 -2.72
N GLU A 29 9.35 9.10 -1.39
CA GLU A 29 9.14 7.99 -0.48
C GLU A 29 7.65 7.85 -0.17
N VAL A 30 7.13 6.64 -0.29
CA VAL A 30 5.73 6.31 0.03
C VAL A 30 5.68 5.20 1.07
N ALA A 31 4.69 5.28 1.95
CA ALA A 31 4.39 4.22 2.90
C ALA A 31 3.26 3.36 2.35
N LEU A 32 3.53 2.07 2.14
CA LEU A 32 2.53 1.07 1.83
C LEU A 32 2.01 0.47 3.13
N VAL A 33 0.69 0.52 3.34
CA VAL A 33 0.03 -0.10 4.49
C VAL A 33 -0.89 -1.20 4.00
N GLN A 34 -0.57 -2.44 4.33
CA GLN A 34 -1.37 -3.61 3.99
C GLN A 34 -2.03 -4.18 5.26
N SER A 35 -3.35 -4.32 5.19
CA SER A 35 -4.17 -4.93 6.24
C SER A 35 -4.65 -6.29 5.79
N GLY A 36 -4.77 -7.23 6.73
CA GLY A 36 -5.44 -8.50 6.48
C GLY A 36 -6.97 -8.33 6.41
N ARG A 37 -7.71 -9.40 6.71
CA ARG A 37 -9.19 -9.39 6.72
C ARG A 37 -9.82 -8.47 7.77
N GLN A 38 -9.04 -7.90 8.69
CA GLN A 38 -9.50 -7.04 9.76
C GLN A 38 -9.19 -5.57 9.44
N PRO A 39 -10.17 -4.65 9.62
CA PRO A 39 -9.96 -3.23 9.39
C PRO A 39 -9.10 -2.58 10.49
N ILE A 40 -8.19 -1.69 10.09
CA ILE A 40 -7.20 -1.03 10.96
C ILE A 40 -7.87 -0.27 12.13
N TRP A 41 -9.09 0.25 11.94
CA TRP A 41 -9.64 1.29 12.82
C TRP A 41 -10.64 0.77 13.87
N ARG A 42 -10.90 -0.54 13.92
CA ARG A 42 -11.91 -1.11 14.84
C ARG A 42 -11.38 -2.18 15.78
N PHE A 43 -10.20 -2.74 15.53
CA PHE A 43 -9.62 -3.81 16.34
C PHE A 43 -8.09 -3.74 16.30
N GLN A 44 -7.43 -4.15 17.38
CA GLN A 44 -5.99 -4.34 17.37
C GLN A 44 -5.65 -5.56 16.51
N SER A 45 -4.85 -5.35 15.47
CA SER A 45 -4.38 -6.40 14.56
C SER A 45 -2.98 -6.12 14.06
N THR A 46 -2.31 -7.14 13.52
CA THR A 46 -1.02 -6.99 12.85
C THR A 46 -1.23 -6.44 11.44
N HIS A 47 -0.42 -5.45 11.08
CA HIS A 47 -0.42 -4.80 9.77
C HIS A 47 1.00 -4.84 9.20
N ASN A 48 1.10 -4.95 7.88
CA ASN A 48 2.39 -4.82 7.21
C ASN A 48 2.54 -3.37 6.74
N ILE A 49 3.66 -2.74 7.14
CA ILE A 49 4.01 -1.37 6.73
C ILE A 49 5.39 -1.42 6.10
N GLN A 50 5.50 -0.88 4.88
CA GLN A 50 6.75 -0.80 4.13
C GLN A 50 6.96 0.61 3.62
N VAL A 51 8.22 1.06 3.56
CA VAL A 51 8.59 2.33 2.94
C VAL A 51 9.32 2.02 1.64
N CYS A 52 8.80 2.56 0.53
CA CYS A 52 9.30 2.32 -0.81
C CYS A 52 9.57 3.64 -1.52
N LYS A 53 10.55 3.66 -2.40
CA LYS A 53 10.81 4.78 -3.30
C LYS A 53 10.08 4.56 -4.62
N VAL A 54 9.40 5.59 -5.10
CA VAL A 54 8.58 5.59 -6.33
C VAL A 54 9.43 5.65 -7.58
#